data_AF-A0AAU9N4B4-F1
#
_entry.id   AF-A0AAU9N4B4-F1
#
_cell.length_a   1.000
_cell.length_b   1.000
_cell.length_c   1.000
_cell.angle_alpha   90.00
_cell.angle_beta   90.00
_cell.angle_gamma   90.00
#
_symmetry.space_group_name_H-M   'P 1'
#
loop_
_entity.id
_entity.type
_entity.pdbx_description
1 polymer ?
#
loop_
_entity_poly.entity_id
_entity_poly.type
_entity_poly.pdbx_seq_one_letter_code
_entity_poly.pdbx_strand_id
1 'polypeptide(L)'
;MQKLQNQLETMKESLALVQNTFTSINQSRQKMIQEAPEEMPYRHVVITESLINDLDKDIVLMLDIFQSMHDNMSAATDICNKIIEDHRTP
;
A
#
# COMPACT_ATOMS: atom_id res chain seq x y z
N MET A 1 -1.99 -25.77 6.53
CA MET A 1 -0.62 -25.23 6.39
C MET A 1 -0.37 -24.56 5.05
N GLN A 2 -0.49 -25.22 3.89
CA GLN A 2 -0.22 -24.59 2.58
C GLN A 2 -1.05 -23.32 2.31
N LYS A 3 -2.34 -23.31 2.68
CA LYS A 3 -3.19 -22.11 2.56
C LYS A 3 -2.67 -20.92 3.40
N LEU A 4 -2.20 -21.17 4.62
CA LEU A 4 -1.64 -20.13 5.49
C LEU A 4 -0.33 -19.56 4.92
N GLN A 5 0.54 -20.43 4.39
CA GLN A 5 1.77 -20.00 3.73
C GLN A 5 1.48 -19.11 2.51
N ASN A 6 0.50 -19.47 1.69
CA ASN A 6 0.10 -18.65 0.55
C ASN A 6 -0.41 -17.27 1.00
N GLN A 7 -1.23 -17.21 2.06
CA GLN A 7 -1.72 -15.94 2.61
C GLN A 7 -0.58 -15.01 3.07
N LEU A 8 0.43 -15.59 3.74
CA LEU A 8 1.59 -14.84 4.21
C LEU A 8 2.47 -14.32 3.07
N GLU A 9 2.69 -15.11 2.01
CA GLU A 9 3.45 -14.63 0.84
C GLU A 9 2.68 -13.54 0.08
N THR A 10 1.36 -13.66 -0.09
CA THR A 10 0.56 -12.60 -0.73
C THR A 10 0.57 -11.30 0.09
N MET A 11 0.52 -11.39 1.42
CA MET A 11 0.68 -10.21 2.29
C MET A 11 2.05 -9.55 2.12
N LYS A 12 3.12 -10.33 2.02
CA LYS A 12 4.49 -9.84 1.82
C LYS A 12 4.65 -9.14 0.47
N GLU A 13 4.12 -9.71 -0.60
CA GLU A 13 4.11 -9.08 -1.94
C GLU A 13 3.33 -7.76 -1.93
N SER A 14 2.17 -7.75 -1.26
CA SER A 14 1.33 -6.56 -1.09
C SER A 14 2.06 -5.44 -0.33
N LEU A 15 2.75 -5.78 0.77
CA LEU A 15 3.59 -4.83 1.52
C LEU A 15 4.71 -4.22 0.67
N ALA A 16 5.40 -5.05 -0.12
CA ALA A 16 6.45 -4.59 -1.02
C ALA A 16 5.88 -3.62 -2.08
N LEU A 17 4.67 -3.89 -2.59
CA LEU A 17 4.00 -3.02 -3.54
C LEU A 17 3.68 -1.65 -2.93
N VAL A 18 3.13 -1.60 -1.71
CA VAL A 18 2.88 -0.34 -0.98
C VAL A 18 4.16 0.46 -0.79
N GLN A 19 5.26 -0.18 -0.36
CA GLN A 19 6.55 0.47 -0.17
C GLN A 19 7.10 1.08 -1.46
N ASN A 20 6.98 0.35 -2.57
CA ASN A 20 7.41 0.82 -3.89
C ASN A 20 6.57 2.01 -4.36
N THR A 21 5.25 1.94 -4.23
CA THR A 21 4.33 3.04 -4.59
C THR A 21 4.64 4.30 -3.79
N PHE A 22 4.80 4.18 -2.46
CA PHE A 22 5.16 5.32 -1.60
C PHE A 22 6.50 5.95 -1.99
N THR A 23 7.49 5.12 -2.34
CA THR A 23 8.81 5.60 -2.79
C THR A 23 8.71 6.35 -4.12
N SER A 24 7.94 5.80 -5.07
CA SER A 24 7.74 6.40 -6.39
C SER A 24 7.05 7.76 -6.31
N ILE A 25 5.99 7.88 -5.50
CA ILE A 25 5.31 9.14 -5.21
C ILE A 25 6.30 10.19 -4.70
N ASN A 26 7.13 9.84 -3.73
CA ASN A 26 8.08 10.78 -3.15
C ASN A 26 9.15 11.23 -4.15
N GLN A 27 9.59 10.33 -5.03
CA GLN A 27 10.53 10.67 -6.11
C GLN A 27 9.86 11.61 -7.13
N SER A 28 8.63 11.30 -7.55
CA SER A 28 7.84 12.15 -8.45
C SER A 28 7.68 13.55 -7.84
N ARG A 29 7.37 13.61 -6.54
CA ARG A 29 7.26 14.86 -5.80
C ARG A 29 8.53 15.71 -5.88
N GLN A 30 9.67 15.11 -5.58
CA GLN A 30 10.95 15.82 -5.59
C GLN A 30 11.31 16.30 -6.99
N LYS A 31 11.06 15.47 -8.01
CA LYS A 31 11.29 15.82 -9.41
C LYS A 31 10.45 17.04 -9.84
N MET A 32 9.16 17.05 -9.54
CA MET A 32 8.29 18.18 -9.87
C MET A 32 8.72 19.48 -9.18
N ILE A 33 9.22 19.39 -7.94
CA ILE A 33 9.78 20.55 -7.23
C ILE A 33 11.02 21.08 -7.97
N GLN A 34 11.93 20.20 -8.39
CA GLN A 34 13.17 20.56 -9.07
C GLN A 34 12.93 21.14 -10.48
N GLU A 35 11.99 20.58 -11.24
CA GLU A 35 11.76 20.95 -12.64
C GLU A 35 10.87 22.19 -12.82
N ALA A 36 10.18 22.62 -11.76
CA ALA A 36 9.31 23.78 -11.86
C ALA A 36 10.10 25.10 -12.09
N PRO A 37 9.63 26.02 -12.94
CA PRO A 37 10.31 27.30 -13.17
C PRO A 37 10.36 28.17 -11.89
N GLU A 38 11.50 28.79 -11.60
CA GLU A 38 11.66 29.68 -10.43
C GLU A 38 10.69 30.87 -10.44
N GLU A 39 10.35 31.37 -11.62
CA GLU A 39 9.48 32.54 -11.79
C GLU A 39 7.98 32.19 -11.78
N MET A 40 7.62 30.91 -11.59
CA MET A 40 6.21 30.49 -11.59
C MET A 40 5.46 31.11 -10.39
N PRO A 41 4.41 31.92 -10.62
CA PRO A 41 3.59 32.45 -9.53
C PRO A 41 2.88 31.30 -8.81
N TYR A 42 2.88 31.33 -7.48
CA TYR A 42 2.31 30.26 -6.64
C TYR A 42 2.88 28.87 -6.96
N ARG A 43 4.15 28.78 -7.39
CA ARG A 43 4.88 27.54 -7.74
C ARG A 43 4.59 26.37 -6.81
N HIS A 44 4.66 26.59 -5.50
CA HIS A 44 4.38 25.54 -4.51
C HIS A 44 2.94 25.03 -4.54
N VAL A 45 1.96 25.90 -4.78
CA VAL A 45 0.53 25.55 -4.81
C VAL A 45 0.24 24.72 -6.06
N VAL A 46 0.70 25.15 -7.23
CA VAL A 46 0.50 24.45 -8.52
C VAL A 46 1.13 23.05 -8.50
N ILE A 47 2.36 22.94 -7.98
CA ILE A 47 3.02 21.64 -7.83
C ILE A 47 2.24 20.75 -6.86
N THR A 48 1.75 21.30 -5.75
CA THR A 48 0.98 20.55 -4.75
C THR A 48 -0.36 20.05 -5.32
N GLU A 49 -1.08 20.87 -6.08
CA GLU A 49 -2.34 20.46 -6.72
C GLU A 49 -2.13 19.37 -7.77
N SER A 50 -1.10 19.48 -8.60
CA SER A 50 -0.75 18.43 -9.56
C SER A 50 -0.33 17.14 -8.85
N LEU A 51 0.39 17.25 -7.74
CA LEU A 51 0.71 16.11 -6.88
C LEU A 51 -0.53 15.47 -6.27
N ILE A 52 -1.48 16.27 -5.78
CA ILE A 52 -2.72 15.75 -5.17
C ILE A 52 -3.51 14.92 -6.19
N ASN A 53 -3.60 15.36 -7.43
CA ASN A 53 -4.32 14.61 -8.47
C ASN A 53 -3.65 13.27 -8.83
N ASP A 54 -2.32 13.21 -8.83
CA ASP A 54 -1.58 11.96 -9.06
C ASP A 54 -1.62 11.07 -7.78
N LEU A 55 -1.50 11.69 -6.61
CA LEU A 55 -1.66 11.06 -5.30
C LEU A 55 -3.04 10.43 -5.14
N ASP A 56 -4.13 11.04 -5.61
CA ASP A 56 -5.47 10.48 -5.48
C ASP A 56 -5.57 9.09 -6.14
N LYS A 57 -4.94 8.90 -7.30
CA LYS A 57 -4.89 7.59 -7.98
C LYS A 57 -4.03 6.59 -7.21
N ASP A 58 -2.86 7.02 -6.75
CA ASP A 58 -1.95 6.13 -6.02
C ASP A 58 -2.45 5.80 -4.61
N ILE A 59 -3.19 6.70 -3.97
CA ILE A 59 -3.88 6.50 -2.69
C ILE A 59 -5.00 5.48 -2.87
N VAL A 60 -5.80 5.58 -3.92
CA VAL A 60 -6.81 4.54 -4.25
C VAL A 60 -6.14 3.18 -4.41
N LEU A 61 -5.04 3.10 -5.16
CA LEU A 61 -4.27 1.85 -5.29
C LEU A 61 -3.75 1.35 -3.93
N MET A 62 -3.21 2.23 -3.09
CA MET A 62 -2.74 1.84 -1.76
C MET A 62 -3.88 1.33 -0.86
N LEU A 63 -5.06 1.96 -0.91
CA LEU A 63 -6.25 1.53 -0.17
C LEU A 63 -6.72 0.15 -0.64
N ASP A 64 -6.74 -0.12 -1.94
CA ASP A 64 -7.07 -1.44 -2.49
C ASP A 64 -6.08 -2.52 -2.01
N ILE A 65 -4.78 -2.19 -1.98
CA ILE A 65 -3.75 -3.11 -1.46
C ILE A 65 -3.94 -3.35 0.05
N PHE A 66 -4.24 -2.31 0.83
CA PHE A 66 -4.53 -2.47 2.26
C PHE A 66 -5.76 -3.33 2.52
N GLN A 67 -6.82 -3.19 1.70
CA GLN A 67 -8.00 -4.04 1.79
C GLN A 67 -7.65 -5.51 1.49
N SER A 68 -6.90 -5.76 0.43
CA SER A 68 -6.42 -7.12 0.10
C SER A 68 -5.58 -7.73 1.22
N MET A 69 -4.67 -6.95 1.82
CA MET A 69 -3.89 -7.40 2.98
C MET A 69 -4.76 -7.71 4.19
N HIS A 70 -5.77 -6.89 4.46
CA HIS A 70 -6.71 -7.11 5.55
C HIS A 70 -7.49 -8.42 5.35
N ASP A 71 -8.00 -8.66 4.14
CA ASP A 71 -8.76 -9.87 3.81
C ASP A 71 -7.90 -11.13 3.95
N ASN A 72 -6.65 -11.05 3.47
CA ASN A 72 -5.67 -12.13 3.60
C ASN A 72 -5.30 -12.41 5.06
N MET A 73 -5.13 -11.37 5.87
CA MET A 73 -4.85 -11.49 7.29
C MET A 73 -6.03 -12.10 8.05
N SER A 74 -7.26 -11.68 7.74
CA SER A 74 -8.48 -12.27 8.30
C SER A 74 -8.56 -13.76 7.98
N ALA A 75 -8.33 -14.14 6.72
CA ALA A 75 -8.33 -15.54 6.30
C ALA A 75 -7.22 -16.36 6.99
N ALA A 76 -6.04 -15.77 7.18
CA ALA A 76 -4.95 -16.41 7.93
C ALA A 76 -5.35 -16.64 9.40
N THR A 77 -5.98 -15.66 10.06
CA THR A 77 -6.49 -15.78 11.42
C THR A 77 -7.52 -16.89 11.55
N ASP A 78 -8.46 -17.00 10.61
CA ASP A 78 -9.47 -18.08 10.61
C ASP A 78 -8.83 -19.47 10.50
N ILE A 79 -7.80 -19.62 9.66
CA ILE A 79 -7.06 -20.87 9.54
C ILE A 79 -6.35 -21.20 10.87
N CYS A 80 -5.71 -20.23 11.50
CA CYS A 80 -5.04 -20.41 12.79
C CYS A 80 -6.03 -20.80 13.90
N ASN A 81 -7.17 -20.11 13.98
CA ASN A 81 -8.22 -20.41 14.95
C ASN A 81 -8.74 -21.84 14.79
N LYS A 82 -8.97 -22.28 13.55
CA LYS A 82 -9.36 -23.66 13.27
C LYS A 82 -8.32 -24.68 13.73
N ILE A 83 -7.04 -24.42 13.48
CA ILE A 83 -5.95 -25.30 13.96
C ILE A 83 -5.96 -25.40 15.48
N ILE A 84 -6.16 -24.27 16.18
CA ILE A 84 -6.24 -24.23 17.65
C ILE A 84 -7.44 -25.04 18.15
N GLU A 85 -8.61 -24.89 17.53
CA GLU A 85 -9.81 -25.66 17.87
C GLU A 85 -9.62 -27.16 17.64
N ASP A 86 -9.06 -27.55 16.49
CA ASP A 86 -8.80 -28.94 16.13
C ASP A 86 -7.80 -29.62 17.10
N HIS A 87 -6.89 -28.85 17.72
CA HIS A 87 -5.88 -29.34 18.67
C HIS A 87 -6.19 -29.01 20.12
N ARG A 88 -7.37 -28.43 20.40
CA ARG A 88 -7.86 -28.26 21.77
C ARG A 88 -8.35 -29.62 22.26
N THR A 89 -7.46 -30.38 22.89
CA THR A 89 -7.87 -31.55 23.68
C THR A 89 -8.79 -31.12 24.82
N PRO A 90 -9.82 -31.92 25.17
CA PRO A 90 -10.65 -31.68 26.36
C PRO A 90 -9.84 -31.75 27.66
#